data_AF-A0A535T7S0-F1
#
_entry.id   AF-A0A535T7S0-F1
#
_cell.length_a   1.000
_cell.length_b   1.000
_cell.length_c   1.000
_cell.angle_alpha   90.00
_cell.angle_beta   90.00
_cell.angle_gamma   90.00
#
_symmetry.space_group_name_H-M   'P 1'
#
loop_
_entity.id
_entity.type
_entity.pdbx_description
1 polymer ?
#
loop_
_entity_poly.entity_id
_entity_poly.type
_entity_poly.pdbx_seq_one_letter_code
_entity_poly.pdbx_strand_id
1 'polypeptide(L)' 'MKIIKAVYNFIVGDMVILVGVLLTVVVLALINNVSALAPLKDFSGPFLVLGVLSSLVATLSREAFPF' A
#
# COMPACT_ATOMS: atom_id res chain seq x y z
N MET A 1 9.41 -14.53 -19.27
CA MET A 1 8.70 -13.33 -19.77
C MET A 1 7.28 -13.18 -19.22
N LYS A 2 6.42 -14.22 -19.19
CA LYS A 2 5.03 -14.11 -18.68
C LYS A 2 4.95 -13.69 -17.20
N ILE A 3 5.77 -14.28 -16.35
CA ILE A 3 5.77 -14.01 -14.89
C ILE A 3 6.18 -12.56 -14.59
N ILE A 4 7.27 -12.08 -15.20
CA ILE A 4 7.74 -10.70 -15.02
C ILE A 4 6.68 -9.70 -15.50
N LYS A 5 5.97 -10.00 -16.61
CA LYS A 5 4.90 -9.15 -17.14
C LYS A 5 3.67 -9.14 -16.25
N ALA A 6 3.33 -10.29 -15.63
CA ALA A 6 2.27 -10.39 -14.63
C ALA A 6 2.61 -9.58 -13.38
N VAL A 7 3.85 -9.69 -12.88
CA VAL A 7 4.34 -8.90 -11.74
C VAL A 7 4.33 -7.41 -12.06
N TYR A 8 4.72 -7.01 -13.29
CA TYR A 8 4.67 -5.60 -13.71
C TYR A 8 3.22 -5.08 -13.79
N ASN A 9 2.31 -5.84 -14.40
CA ASN A 9 0.90 -5.46 -14.45
C ASN A 9 0.25 -5.45 -13.06
N PHE A 10 0.70 -6.31 -12.16
CA PHE A 10 0.23 -6.33 -10.77
C PHE A 10 0.73 -5.10 -10.01
N ILE A 11 2.03 -4.79 -10.05
CA ILE A 11 2.61 -3.67 -9.28
C ILE A 11 2.28 -2.30 -9.88
N VAL A 12 2.29 -2.18 -11.21
CA VAL A 12 2.19 -0.89 -11.93
C VAL A 12 0.86 -0.76 -12.67
N GLY A 13 0.29 -1.86 -13.14
CA GLY A 13 -0.96 -1.87 -13.90
C GLY A 13 -2.22 -1.92 -13.03
N ASP A 14 -2.10 -2.22 -11.74
CA ASP A 14 -3.24 -2.34 -10.85
C ASP A 14 -3.53 -1.05 -10.09
N MET A 15 -4.64 -0.39 -10.45
CA MET A 15 -5.11 0.82 -9.77
C MET A 15 -5.35 0.61 -8.26
N VAL A 16 -5.64 -0.62 -7.80
CA VAL A 16 -5.89 -0.91 -6.38
C VAL A 16 -4.60 -0.81 -5.57
N ILE A 17 -3.49 -1.39 -6.05
CA ILE A 17 -2.16 -1.23 -5.41
C ILE A 17 -1.74 0.23 -5.44
N LEU A 18 -1.93 0.88 -6.59
CA LEU A 18 -1.51 2.26 -6.78
C LEU A 18 -2.22 3.21 -5.79
N VAL A 19 -3.55 3.07 -5.65
CA VAL A 19 -4.34 3.84 -4.67
C VAL A 19 -3.98 3.46 -3.22
N GLY A 20 -3.81 2.17 -2.93
CA GLY A 20 -3.48 1.70 -1.57
C GLY A 20 -2.12 2.19 -1.09
N VAL A 21 -1.11 2.17 -1.95
CA VAL A 21 0.23 2.70 -1.65
C VAL A 21 0.19 4.22 -1.53
N LEU A 22 -0.53 4.92 -2.42
CA LEU A 22 -0.70 6.38 -2.34
C LEU A 22 -1.32 6.81 -1.00
N LEU A 23 -2.39 6.14 -0.57
CA LEU A 23 -3.03 6.38 0.73
C LEU A 23 -2.08 6.14 1.89
N THR A 24 -1.30 5.05 1.82
CA THR A 24 -0.29 4.74 2.84
C THR A 24 0.74 5.87 2.95
N VAL A 25 1.26 6.35 1.82
CA VAL A 25 2.22 7.47 1.79
C VAL A 25 1.61 8.76 2.34
N VAL A 26 0.36 9.08 2.01
CA VAL A 26 -0.35 10.25 2.54
C VAL A 26 -0.50 10.16 4.06
N VAL A 27 -0.90 9.00 4.59
CA VAL A 27 -1.03 8.77 6.03
C VAL A 27 0.32 8.93 6.73
N LEU A 28 1.39 8.36 6.18
CA LEU A 28 2.75 8.54 6.72
C LEU A 28 3.22 10.00 6.65
N ALA A 29 2.86 10.72 5.59
CA ALA A 29 3.17 12.15 5.47
C ALA A 29 2.45 12.96 6.56
N LEU A 30 1.18 12.66 6.84
CA LEU A 30 0.43 13.29 7.92
C LEU A 30 1.04 12.98 9.29
N ILE A 31 1.37 11.71 9.57
CA ILE A 31 2.02 11.33 10.84
C ILE A 31 3.35 12.09 11.05
N ASN A 32 4.14 12.28 9.98
CA ASN A 32 5.44 12.92 10.09
C ASN A 32 5.41 14.45 10.13
N ASN A 33 4.41 15.09 9.51
CA ASN A 33 4.33 16.55 9.36
C ASN A 33 3.33 17.22 10.32
N VAL A 34 2.42 16.46 10.96
CA VAL A 34 1.44 17.01 11.90
C VAL A 34 1.94 16.83 13.34
N SER A 35 2.16 17.94 14.05
CA SER A 35 2.69 17.94 15.42
C SER A 35 1.79 17.19 16.42
N ALA A 36 0.47 17.18 16.20
CA ALA A 36 -0.47 16.42 17.02
C ALA A 36 -0.30 14.89 16.92
N LEU A 37 0.34 14.40 15.85
CA LEU A 37 0.62 12.98 15.64
C LEU A 37 2.08 12.61 16.01
N ALA A 38 2.82 13.51 16.65
CA ALA A 38 4.19 13.27 17.10
C ALA A 38 4.39 11.94 17.88
N PRO A 39 3.46 11.50 18.77
CA PRO A 39 3.60 10.22 19.46
C PRO A 39 3.54 8.98 18.55
N LEU A 40 2.95 9.11 17.36
CA LEU A 40 2.82 7.99 16.41
C LEU A 40 3.98 7.91 15.42
N LYS A 41 4.91 8.89 15.43
CA LYS A 41 6.05 8.93 14.50
C LYS A 41 6.97 7.72 14.64
N ASP A 42 7.15 7.22 15.86
CA ASP A 42 7.95 6.03 16.15
C ASP A 42 7.35 4.75 15.56
N PHE A 43 6.04 4.75 15.26
CA PHE A 43 5.32 3.65 14.64
C PHE A 43 5.17 3.79 13.11
N SER A 44 5.80 4.79 12.50
CA SER A 44 5.73 5.02 11.04
C SER A 44 6.15 3.80 10.21
N GLY A 45 7.18 3.06 10.64
CA GLY A 45 7.61 1.82 9.98
C GLY A 45 6.50 0.75 9.93
N PRO A 46 5.92 0.34 11.07
CA PRO A 46 4.76 -0.55 11.10
C PRO A 46 3.57 -0.10 10.24
N PHE A 47 3.26 1.21 10.22
CA PHE A 47 2.20 1.74 9.35
C PHE A 47 2.48 1.52 7.86
N LEU A 48 3.73 1.68 7.42
CA LEU A 48 4.12 1.41 6.04
C LEU A 48 3.95 -0.06 5.69
N VAL A 49 4.41 -0.95 6.56
CA VAL A 49 4.30 -2.41 6.35
C VAL A 49 2.83 -2.82 6.27
N LEU A 50 1.99 -2.35 7.20
CA LEU A 50 0.56 -2.67 7.21
C LEU A 50 -0.17 -2.09 5.99
N GLY A 51 0.12 -0.85 5.60
CA GLY A 51 -0.49 -0.21 4.43
C GLY A 51 -0.13 -0.92 3.12
N VAL A 52 1.12 -1.36 2.97
CA VAL A 52 1.56 -2.11 1.79
C VAL A 52 1.01 -3.54 1.79
N LEU A 53 1.03 -4.24 2.93
CA LEU A 53 0.47 -5.59 3.03
C LEU A 53 -1.04 -5.60 2.77
N SER A 54 -1.79 -4.65 3.33
CA SER A 54 -3.23 -4.55 3.09
C SER A 54 -3.56 -4.26 1.62
N SER A 55 -2.79 -3.41 0.94
CA SER A 55 -2.99 -3.15 -0.49
C SER A 55 -2.67 -4.37 -1.37
N LEU A 56 -1.61 -5.10 -1.02
CA LEU A 56 -1.26 -6.39 -1.64
C LEU A 56 -2.37 -7.42 -1.46
N VAL A 57 -2.85 -7.61 -0.22
CA VAL A 57 -3.92 -8.55 0.08
C VAL A 57 -5.20 -8.18 -0.66
N ALA A 58 -5.61 -6.91 -0.63
CA ALA A 58 -6.81 -6.45 -1.34
C ALA A 58 -6.73 -6.75 -2.85
N THR A 59 -5.55 -6.57 -3.43
CA THR A 59 -5.32 -6.80 -4.86
C THR A 59 -5.32 -8.29 -5.19
N LEU A 60 -4.57 -9.10 -4.43
CA LEU A 60 -4.53 -10.55 -4.61
C LEU A 60 -5.90 -11.18 -4.35
N SER A 61 -6.66 -10.70 -3.36
CA SER A 61 -8.02 -11.18 -3.10
C SER A 61 -8.94 -10.90 -4.27
N ARG A 62 -8.84 -9.73 -4.92
CA ARG A 62 -9.62 -9.42 -6.11
C ARG A 62 -9.26 -10.30 -7.30
N GLU A 63 -7.97 -10.58 -7.50
CA GLU A 63 -7.50 -11.45 -8.58
C GLU A 63 -7.81 -12.94 -8.33
N ALA A 64 -7.70 -13.41 -7.08
CA ALA A 64 -7.96 -14.79 -6.70
C ALA A 64 -9.45 -15.12 -6.58
N PHE A 65 -10.27 -14.14 -6.18
CA PHE A 65 -11.72 -14.25 -6.06
C PHE A 65 -12.41 -13.15 -6.88
N PRO A 66 -12.37 -13.26 -8.22
CA PRO A 66 -13.14 -12.38 -9.08
C PRO A 66 -14.62 -12.80 -8.96
N PHE A 67 -15.39 -12.09 -8.14
CA PHE A 67 -16.85 -12.17 -8.17
C PHE A 67 -17.39 -11.56 -9.46
#